data_AF-A1VUI8-F1
#
_entry.id   AF-A1VUI8-F1
#
_cell.length_a   1.000
_cell.length_b   1.000
_cell.length_c   1.000
_cell.angle_alpha   90.00
_cell.angle_beta   90.00
_cell.angle_gamma   90.00
#
_symmetry.space_group_name_H-M   'P 1'
#
loop_
_entity.id
_entity.type
_entity.pdbx_description
1 polymer ?
#
loop_
_entity_poly.entity_id
_entity_poly.type
_entity_poly.pdbx_seq_one_letter_code
_entity_poly.pdbx_strand_id
1 'polypeptide(L)' 'MGRTANDDRSDSMNPNNDAYDAGMDNHANQLNPNNDAYQGANDDDEMDQGDCFEHGRD' A
#
# COMPACT_ATOMS: atom_id res chain seq x y z
N MET A 1 24.15 8.62 17.66
CA MET A 1 23.65 8.77 16.27
C MET A 1 22.42 7.90 16.18
N GLY A 2 21.25 8.50 15.90
CA GLY A 2 19.98 7.77 15.78
C GLY A 2 19.82 7.21 14.36
N ARG A 3 18.85 6.30 14.19
CA ARG A 3 18.45 5.83 12.87
C ARG A 3 18.03 7.02 12.00
N THR A 4 18.40 6.97 10.74
CA THR A 4 18.05 7.95 9.72
C THR A 4 16.85 7.45 8.92
N ALA A 5 16.16 8.35 8.22
CA ALA A 5 15.11 7.95 7.28
C ALA A 5 15.63 6.98 6.19
N ASN A 6 16.93 7.03 5.89
CA ASN A 6 17.54 6.09 4.96
C ASN A 6 17.66 4.67 5.54
N ASP A 7 17.86 4.55 6.86
CA ASP A 7 17.91 3.24 7.53
C ASP A 7 16.53 2.58 7.48
N ASP A 8 15.46 3.32 7.79
CA ASP A 8 14.08 2.81 7.72
C ASP A 8 13.67 2.44 6.28
N ARG A 9 14.11 3.24 5.30
CA ARG A 9 13.91 2.92 3.87
C ARG A 9 14.70 1.69 3.43
N SER A 10 15.93 1.54 3.93
CA SER A 10 16.77 0.40 3.59
C SER A 10 16.18 -0.88 4.17
N ASP A 11 15.74 -0.84 5.43
CA ASP A 11 15.08 -1.98 6.08
C ASP A 11 13.83 -2.41 5.31
N SER A 12 13.00 -1.46 4.89
CA SER A 12 11.75 -1.75 4.15
C SER A 12 11.95 -2.16 2.69
N MET A 13 13.16 -2.10 2.14
CA MET A 13 13.47 -2.45 0.74
C MET A 13 14.58 -3.50 0.61
N ASN A 14 15.07 -4.05 1.72
CA ASN A 14 16.13 -5.05 1.74
C ASN A 14 15.53 -6.46 1.69
N PRO A 15 15.74 -7.24 0.62
CA PRO A 15 15.19 -8.60 0.50
C PRO A 15 15.73 -9.61 1.50
N ASN A 16 16.82 -9.29 2.22
CA ASN A 16 17.35 -10.14 3.29
C ASN A 16 16.84 -9.72 4.68
N ASN A 17 15.87 -8.81 4.76
CA ASN A 17 15.27 -8.36 6.01
C ASN A 17 13.87 -8.97 6.17
N ASP A 18 13.60 -9.59 7.32
CA ASP A 18 12.32 -10.25 7.62
C ASP A 18 11.10 -9.30 7.49
N ALA A 19 11.30 -8.01 7.78
CA ALA A 19 10.23 -7.01 7.65
C ALA A 19 9.81 -6.76 6.19
N TYR A 20 10.75 -6.92 5.23
CA TYR A 20 10.45 -6.82 3.81
C TYR A 20 9.55 -7.96 3.36
N ASP A 21 9.90 -9.20 3.74
CA ASP A 21 9.14 -10.39 3.39
C ASP A 21 7.74 -10.36 3.99
N ALA A 22 7.61 -9.99 5.28
CA ALA A 22 6.30 -9.82 5.91
C ALA A 22 5.45 -8.74 5.21
N GLY A 23 6.08 -7.67 4.71
CA GLY A 23 5.41 -6.65 3.90
C GLY A 23 4.88 -7.20 2.58
N MET A 24 5.68 -8.04 1.91
CA MET A 24 5.28 -8.68 0.66
C MET A 24 4.14 -9.69 0.85
N ASP A 25 4.18 -10.49 1.91
CA ASP A 25 3.11 -11.43 2.24
C ASP A 25 1.79 -10.71 2.54
N ASN A 26 1.85 -9.62 3.31
CA ASN A 26 0.68 -8.79 3.58
C ASN A 26 0.12 -8.16 2.30
N HIS A 27 0.99 -7.62 1.44
CA HIS A 27 0.59 -7.06 0.15
C HIS A 27 -0.04 -8.12 -0.76
N ALA A 28 0.52 -9.34 -0.81
CA ALA A 28 -0.04 -10.44 -1.57
C ALA A 28 -1.41 -10.87 -1.03
N ASN A 29 -1.57 -10.98 0.29
CA ASN A 29 -2.85 -11.31 0.92
C ASN A 29 -3.94 -10.27 0.62
N GLN A 30 -3.56 -8.98 0.62
CA GLN A 30 -4.46 -7.87 0.28
C GLN A 30 -4.87 -7.84 -1.19
N LEU A 31 -4.20 -8.56 -2.08
CA LEU A 31 -4.47 -8.53 -3.52
C LEU A 31 -4.83 -9.92 -4.09
N ASN A 32 -5.02 -10.91 -3.23
CA ASN A 32 -5.33 -12.27 -3.64
C ASN A 32 -6.85 -12.53 -3.49
N PRO A 33 -7.63 -12.58 -4.59
CA PRO A 33 -9.07 -12.86 -4.53
C PRO A 33 -9.43 -14.24 -3.98
N ASN A 34 -8.46 -15.17 -3.95
CA ASN A 34 -8.64 -16.49 -3.36
C ASN A 34 -8.33 -16.51 -1.86
N ASN A 35 -7.94 -15.39 -1.25
CA ASN A 35 -7.80 -15.26 0.19
C ASN A 35 -9.16 -14.83 0.78
N ASP A 36 -9.71 -15.61 1.71
CA ASP A 36 -11.02 -15.33 2.34
C ASP A 36 -11.09 -13.97 3.04
N ALA A 37 -9.94 -13.40 3.45
CA ALA A 37 -9.84 -12.09 4.06
C ALA A 37 -9.77 -10.93 3.05
N TYR A 38 -9.64 -11.23 1.75
CA TYR A 38 -9.65 -10.22 0.70
C TYR A 38 -11.05 -9.64 0.54
N GLN A 39 -11.19 -8.33 0.78
CA GLN A 39 -12.48 -7.64 0.72
C GLN A 39 -12.74 -6.98 -0.64
N GLY A 40 -11.80 -7.06 -1.59
CA GLY A 40 -11.90 -6.35 -2.86
C GLY A 40 -11.95 -4.83 -2.71
N ALA A 41 -11.88 -4.11 -3.82
CA ALA A 41 -12.56 -2.83 -3.86
C ALA A 41 -14.05 -3.18 -3.95
N ASN A 42 -14.85 -2.83 -2.93
CA ASN A 42 -16.29 -2.82 -3.14
C ASN A 42 -16.54 -1.66 -4.10
N ASP A 43 -17.07 -1.95 -5.28
CA ASP A 43 -17.38 -0.96 -6.33
C ASP A 43 -18.36 0.15 -5.85
N ASP A 44 -18.84 0.06 -4.60
CA ASP A 44 -19.65 1.09 -3.92
C ASP A 44 -18.85 2.35 -3.54
N ASP A 45 -17.51 2.30 -3.50
CA ASP A 45 -16.63 3.47 -3.25
C ASP A 45 -16.17 4.17 -4.55
N GLU A 46 -16.55 3.66 -5.73
CA GLU A 46 -16.15 4.23 -7.02
C GLU A 46 -17.02 5.43 -7.45
N MET A 47 -18.10 5.71 -6.72
CA MET A 47 -18.96 6.89 -6.96
C MET A 47 -18.54 8.17 -6.19
N ASP A 48 -17.52 8.11 -5.31
CA ASP A 48 -17.04 9.28 -4.54
C ASP A 48 -15.61 9.73 -4.95
N GLN A 49 -15.10 9.25 -6.08
CA GLN A 49 -13.81 9.69 -6.63
C GLN A 49 -13.98 10.60 -7.88
N GLY A 50 -15.21 11.00 -8.19
CA GLY A 50 -15.57 11.86 -9.34
C GLY A 50 -15.15 13.32 -9.25
N ASP A 51 -14.59 13.78 -8.12
CA ASP A 51 -14.54 15.22 -7.81
C ASP A 51 -13.11 15.80 -7.70
N CYS A 52 -12.06 15.03 -8.01
CA CYS A 52 -10.67 15.45 -7.79
C CYS A 52 -9.98 16.19 -8.95
N PHE A 53 -10.70 16.62 -9.99
CA PHE A 53 -10.14 17.47 -11.07
C PHE A 53 -11.04 18.65 -11.49
N GLU A 54 -11.48 19.47 -10.54
CA GLU A 54 -11.98 20.80 -10.88
C GLU A 54 -11.40 21.85 -9.94
N HIS A 55 -10.16 22.28 -10.20
CA HIS A 55 -9.69 23.63 -9.89
C HIS A 55 -8.68 24.04 -10.98
N GLY A 56 -9.20 24.21 -12.20
CA GLY A 56 -8.73 25.33 -13.00
C GLY A 56 -9.05 26.59 -12.22
N ARG A 57 -8.01 27.34 -11.83
CA ARG A 57 -8.16 28.74 -11.44
C ARG A 57 -7.36 29.57 -12.43
N ASP A 58 -8.02 30.64 -12.83
CA ASP A 58 -7.70 31.63 -13.86
C ASP A 58 -6.26 32.19 -13.81
#